data_AF-A0A9X6VQV5-F1
#
_entry.id   AF-A0A9X6VQV5-F1
#
_cell.length_a   1.000
_cell.length_b   1.000
_cell.length_c   1.000
_cell.angle_alpha   90.00
_cell.angle_beta   90.00
_cell.angle_gamma   90.00
#
_symmetry.space_group_name_H-M   'P 1'
#
loop_
_entity.id
_entity.type
_entity.pdbx_description
1 polymer ?
#
loop_
_entity_poly.entity_id
_entity_poly.type
_entity_poly.pdbx_seq_one_letter_code
_entity_poly.pdbx_strand_id
1 'polypeptide(L)'
;MSNKLLLTFAVIGIIVVFSCGLLLPMPIGFKVSMITAGVMMIVMFSIIIPFDRKHIVRKNGYKIDFTKTKVYFRWNVFDTISACLAVYACICVQALNILVSTGQTIQNPYVQFFTNQSQVWIIVASCYLISRISLTLKGIKEIKNHGADWD
;
A
#
# COMPACT_ATOMS: atom_id res chain seq x y z
N MET A 1 6.66 -6.99 15.37
CA MET A 1 7.29 -5.69 14.99
C MET A 1 6.68 -4.62 15.89
N SER A 2 7.48 -3.89 16.66
CA SER A 2 6.96 -2.86 17.58
C SER A 2 6.29 -1.74 16.80
N ASN A 3 5.12 -1.26 17.24
CA ASN A 3 4.35 -0.21 16.54
C ASN A 3 5.15 1.09 16.35
N LYS A 4 6.14 1.36 17.21
CA LYS A 4 7.08 2.46 17.03
C LYS A 4 7.91 2.29 15.76
N LEU A 5 8.34 1.07 15.47
CA LEU A 5 9.19 0.73 14.32
C LEU A 5 8.42 0.87 12.99
N LEU A 6 7.13 0.53 12.97
CA LEU A 6 6.26 0.69 11.80
C LEU A 6 5.95 2.17 11.53
N LEU A 7 5.66 2.94 12.59
CA LEU A 7 5.50 4.40 12.50
C LEU A 7 6.79 5.08 12.03
N THR A 8 7.94 4.68 12.55
CA THR A 8 9.25 5.21 12.15
C THR A 8 9.54 4.91 10.68
N PHE A 9 9.28 3.70 10.18
CA PHE A 9 9.44 3.40 8.76
C PHE A 9 8.49 4.20 7.87
N ALA A 10 7.23 4.38 8.28
CA ALA A 10 6.27 5.20 7.54
C ALA A 10 6.74 6.67 7.45
N VAL A 11 7.18 7.24 8.56
CA VAL A 11 7.68 8.63 8.63
C VAL A 11 8.97 8.79 7.82
N ILE A 12 9.92 7.86 7.93
CA ILE A 12 11.15 7.87 7.12
C ILE A 12 10.79 7.77 5.62
N GLY A 13 9.88 6.88 5.25
CA GLY A 13 9.43 6.74 3.86
C GLY A 13 8.82 8.03 3.31
N ILE A 14 7.96 8.69 4.09
CA ILE A 14 7.36 9.98 3.72
C ILE A 14 8.44 11.06 3.57
N ILE A 15 9.36 11.17 4.54
CA ILE A 15 10.46 12.13 4.51
C ILE A 15 11.34 11.90 3.28
N VAL A 16 11.70 10.65 2.97
CA VAL A 16 12.54 10.32 1.82
C VAL A 16 11.84 10.69 0.50
N VAL A 17 10.54 10.38 0.36
CA VAL A 17 9.77 10.72 -0.85
C VAL A 17 9.67 12.25 -1.03
N PHE A 18 9.40 12.99 0.04
CA PHE A 18 9.34 14.45 -0.01
C PHE A 18 10.71 15.09 -0.29
N SER A 19 11.76 14.59 0.37
CA SER A 19 13.13 15.10 0.19
C SER A 19 13.61 14.88 -1.23
N CYS A 20 13.38 13.67 -1.76
CA CYS A 20 13.81 13.28 -3.10
C CYS A 20 12.97 13.99 -4.19
N GLY A 21 11.69 14.31 -3.92
CA GLY A 21 10.83 15.06 -4.82
C GLY A 21 11.10 16.56 -4.87
N LEU A 22 11.48 17.19 -3.75
CA LEU A 22 11.79 18.62 -3.68
C LEU A 22 13.24 18.95 -4.07
N LEU A 23 14.21 18.19 -3.56
CA LEU A 23 15.62 18.60 -3.56
C LEU A 23 16.38 18.16 -4.82
N LEU A 24 15.92 17.15 -5.55
CA LEU A 24 16.63 16.68 -6.74
C LEU A 24 16.22 17.48 -8.00
N PRO A 25 17.17 17.77 -8.91
CA PRO A 25 16.90 18.41 -10.19
C PRO A 25 16.28 17.40 -11.17
N MET A 26 15.05 16.97 -10.87
CA MET A 26 14.27 16.08 -11.74
C MET A 26 13.21 16.85 -12.52
N PRO A 27 12.80 16.36 -13.71
CA PRO A 27 11.77 16.98 -14.52
C PRO A 27 10.43 17.10 -13.77
N ILE A 28 9.64 18.12 -14.13
CA ILE A 28 8.46 18.57 -13.38
C ILE A 28 7.42 17.45 -13.19
N GLY A 29 7.22 16.60 -14.21
CA GLY A 29 6.30 15.46 -14.13
C GLY A 29 6.65 14.46 -13.03
N PHE A 30 7.96 14.21 -12.85
CA PHE A 30 8.47 13.37 -11.78
C PHE A 30 8.29 14.03 -10.40
N LYS A 31 8.57 15.33 -10.28
CA LYS A 31 8.40 16.07 -9.01
C LYS A 31 6.96 16.05 -8.53
N VAL A 32 6.00 16.32 -9.43
CA VAL A 32 4.57 16.29 -9.10
C VAL A 32 4.14 14.88 -8.69
N SER A 33 4.59 13.85 -9.41
CA SER A 33 4.31 12.45 -9.06
C SER A 33 4.79 12.09 -7.65
N MET A 34 6.00 12.48 -7.27
CA MET A 34 6.56 12.20 -5.93
C MET A 34 5.73 12.85 -4.82
N ILE A 35 5.31 14.11 -5.00
CA ILE A 35 4.46 14.81 -4.04
C ILE A 35 3.10 14.10 -3.92
N THR A 36 2.46 13.77 -5.04
CA THR A 36 1.18 13.05 -5.05
C THR A 36 1.30 11.69 -4.36
N ALA A 37 2.39 10.96 -4.60
CA ALA A 37 2.67 9.70 -3.93
C ALA A 37 2.82 9.86 -2.41
N GLY A 38 3.59 10.88 -1.98
CA GLY A 38 3.76 11.20 -0.57
C GLY A 38 2.44 11.53 0.13
N VAL A 39 1.59 12.34 -0.49
CA VAL A 39 0.27 12.71 0.05
C VAL A 39 -0.64 11.49 0.17
N MET A 40 -0.74 10.66 -0.86
CA MET A 40 -1.55 9.44 -0.80
C MET A 40 -1.05 8.46 0.27
N MET A 41 0.27 8.33 0.43
CA MET A 41 0.85 7.50 1.48
C MET A 41 0.48 8.00 2.89
N ILE A 42 0.51 9.32 3.13
CA ILE A 42 0.08 9.90 4.42
C ILE A 42 -1.38 9.56 4.70
N VAL A 43 -2.26 9.72 3.71
CA VAL A 43 -3.70 9.40 3.84
C VAL A 43 -3.88 7.91 4.14
N MET A 44 -3.19 7.03 3.42
CA MET A 44 -3.23 5.59 3.68
C MET A 44 -2.77 5.26 5.09
N PHE A 45 -1.59 5.73 5.51
CA PHE A 45 -1.08 5.44 6.86
C PHE A 45 -2.02 5.96 7.97
N SER A 46 -2.66 7.10 7.74
CA SER A 46 -3.64 7.68 8.68
C SER A 46 -4.84 6.78 8.93
N ILE A 47 -5.23 5.96 7.95
CA ILE A 47 -6.33 4.98 8.08
C ILE A 47 -5.81 3.63 8.59
N ILE A 48 -4.65 3.20 8.08
CA ILE A 48 -4.02 1.90 8.38
C ILE A 48 -3.64 1.77 9.86
N ILE A 49 -3.01 2.80 10.43
CA ILE A 49 -2.52 2.77 11.81
C ILE A 49 -3.64 2.61 12.86
N PRO A 50 -4.72 3.42 12.85
CA PRO A 50 -5.80 3.25 13.82
C PRO A 50 -6.54 1.93 13.63
N PHE A 51 -6.65 1.44 12.39
CA PHE A 51 -7.29 0.17 12.10
C PHE A 51 -6.46 -1.02 12.62
N ASP A 52 -5.14 -1.02 12.40
CA ASP A 52 -4.23 -2.03 12.96
C ASP A 52 -4.32 -2.04 14.49
N ARG A 53 -4.35 -0.86 15.12
CA ARG A 53 -4.47 -0.72 16.58
C ARG A 53 -5.78 -1.28 17.14
N LYS A 54 -6.91 -1.08 16.43
CA LYS A 54 -8.24 -1.43 16.93
C LYS A 54 -8.60 -2.90 16.69
N HIS A 55 -8.10 -3.49 15.61
CA HIS A 55 -8.59 -4.77 15.13
C HIS A 55 -7.59 -5.93 15.23
N ILE A 56 -6.30 -5.68 15.44
CA ILE A 56 -5.28 -6.73 15.51
C ILE A 56 -4.86 -6.96 16.96
N VAL A 57 -5.33 -8.07 17.54
CA VAL A 57 -4.97 -8.49 18.90
C VAL A 57 -3.71 -9.35 18.83
N ARG A 58 -2.62 -8.87 19.46
CA ARG A 58 -1.34 -9.60 19.54
C ARG A 58 -1.20 -10.21 20.94
N LYS A 59 -0.86 -11.50 21.03
CA LYS A 59 -0.55 -12.16 22.32
C LYS A 59 0.87 -11.78 22.79
N ASN A 60 1.13 -12.03 24.07
CA ASN A 60 2.43 -11.77 24.69
C ASN A 60 3.53 -12.55 23.91
N GLY A 61 4.47 -11.83 23.29
CA GLY A 61 5.45 -12.40 22.35
C GLY A 61 5.33 -11.98 20.88
N TYR A 62 4.52 -10.96 20.54
CA TYR A 62 4.37 -10.38 19.18
C TYR A 62 3.81 -11.31 18.09
N LYS A 63 3.35 -12.52 18.43
CA LYS A 63 2.60 -13.39 17.52
C LYS A 63 1.15 -12.91 17.44
N ILE A 64 0.64 -12.81 16.21
CA ILE A 64 -0.75 -12.43 15.93
C ILE A 64 -1.64 -13.58 16.37
N ASP A 65 -2.63 -13.31 17.22
CA ASP A 65 -3.57 -14.34 17.66
C ASP A 65 -4.67 -14.49 16.61
N PHE A 66 -4.49 -15.42 15.68
CA PHE A 66 -5.40 -15.64 14.55
C PHE A 66 -6.79 -16.16 14.98
N THR A 67 -6.92 -16.74 16.17
CA THR A 67 -8.20 -17.19 16.76
C THR A 67 -9.08 -16.03 17.23
N LYS A 68 -8.49 -14.92 17.70
CA LYS A 68 -9.25 -13.71 18.10
C LYS A 68 -9.37 -12.68 16.97
N THR A 69 -8.43 -12.66 16.03
CA THR A 69 -8.39 -11.67 14.95
C THR A 69 -9.16 -12.14 13.70
N LYS A 70 -10.49 -12.13 13.76
CA LYS A 70 -11.37 -12.51 12.61
C LYS A 70 -11.29 -11.58 11.39
N VAL A 71 -10.58 -10.45 11.50
CA VAL A 71 -10.49 -9.40 10.47
C VAL A 71 -9.63 -9.81 9.26
N TYR A 72 -8.78 -10.82 9.41
CA TYR A 72 -8.07 -11.43 8.28
C TYR A 72 -8.93 -12.38 7.44
N PHE A 73 -10.08 -12.82 7.96
CA PHE A 73 -11.00 -13.73 7.26
C PHE A 73 -12.20 -13.02 6.64
N ARG A 74 -12.37 -11.71 6.87
CA ARG A 74 -13.44 -10.87 6.31
C ARG A 74 -12.85 -9.78 5.43
N TRP A 75 -13.67 -9.27 4.50
CA TRP A 75 -13.34 -8.11 3.68
C TRP A 75 -12.97 -6.93 4.57
N ASN A 76 -11.76 -6.41 4.39
CA ASN A 76 -11.20 -5.40 5.26
C ASN A 76 -11.17 -4.02 4.59
N VAL A 77 -11.10 -2.95 5.38
CA VAL A 77 -10.88 -1.58 4.88
C VAL A 77 -9.61 -1.52 4.02
N PHE A 78 -8.58 -2.28 4.41
CA PHE A 78 -7.36 -2.42 3.62
C PHE A 78 -7.56 -3.09 2.26
N ASP A 79 -8.42 -4.11 2.16
CA ASP A 79 -8.73 -4.76 0.89
C ASP A 79 -9.44 -3.77 -0.05
N THR A 80 -10.33 -2.94 0.50
CA THR A 80 -11.01 -1.86 -0.23
C THR A 80 -10.02 -0.80 -0.71
N ILE A 81 -9.11 -0.33 0.15
CA ILE A 81 -8.06 0.63 -0.21
C ILE A 81 -7.18 0.05 -1.32
N SER A 82 -6.74 -1.21 -1.20
CA SER A 82 -5.91 -1.85 -2.21
C SER A 82 -6.64 -2.02 -3.55
N ALA A 83 -7.94 -2.34 -3.53
CA ALA A 83 -8.75 -2.42 -4.74
C ALA A 83 -8.90 -1.04 -5.41
N CYS A 84 -9.17 0.01 -4.63
CA CYS A 84 -9.22 1.38 -5.14
C CYS A 84 -7.86 1.82 -5.74
N LEU A 85 -6.74 1.47 -5.10
CA LEU A 85 -5.40 1.73 -5.63
C LEU A 85 -5.15 1.01 -6.97
N ALA A 86 -5.60 -0.24 -7.09
CA ALA A 86 -5.47 -0.99 -8.33
C ALA A 86 -6.28 -0.35 -9.47
N VAL A 87 -7.52 0.08 -9.19
CA VAL A 87 -8.36 0.82 -10.16
C VAL A 87 -7.71 2.14 -10.55
N TYR A 88 -7.19 2.90 -9.57
CA TYR A 88 -6.45 4.14 -9.84
C TYR A 88 -5.25 3.89 -10.75
N ALA A 89 -4.45 2.86 -10.46
CA ALA A 89 -3.30 2.54 -11.28
C ALA A 89 -3.69 2.13 -12.71
N CYS A 90 -4.80 1.38 -12.88
CA CYS A 90 -5.35 1.08 -14.20
C CYS A 90 -5.75 2.35 -14.96
N ILE A 91 -6.41 3.31 -14.31
CA ILE A 91 -6.75 4.61 -14.93
C ILE A 91 -5.48 5.35 -15.34
N CYS A 92 -4.43 5.35 -14.52
CA CYS A 92 -3.14 5.95 -14.87
C CYS A 92 -2.50 5.28 -16.10
N VAL A 93 -2.55 3.95 -16.20
CA VAL A 93 -2.04 3.22 -17.39
C VAL A 93 -2.85 3.56 -18.63
N GLN A 94 -4.18 3.68 -18.52
CA GLN A 94 -5.01 4.05 -19.66
C GLN A 94 -4.77 5.48 -20.13
N ALA A 95 -4.63 6.44 -19.20
CA ALA A 95 -4.24 7.80 -19.52
C ALA A 95 -2.86 7.84 -20.21
N LEU A 96 -1.91 7.03 -19.72
CA LEU A 96 -0.59 6.89 -20.33
C LEU A 96 -0.67 6.33 -21.76
N ASN A 97 -1.48 5.29 -21.99
CA ASN A 97 -1.68 4.72 -23.32
C ASN A 97 -2.25 5.74 -24.32
N ILE A 98 -3.18 6.59 -23.88
CA ILE A 98 -3.71 7.68 -24.71
C ILE A 98 -2.59 8.68 -25.06
N LEU A 99 -1.80 9.12 -24.07
CA LEU A 99 -0.70 10.05 -24.32
C LEU A 99 0.34 9.47 -25.29
N VAL A 100 0.74 8.21 -25.10
CA VAL A 100 1.71 7.54 -25.97
C VAL A 100 1.16 7.35 -27.39
N SER A 101 -0.11 6.96 -27.53
CA SER A 101 -0.75 6.81 -28.86
C SER A 101 -0.93 8.13 -29.59
N THR A 102 -1.03 9.26 -28.88
CA THR A 102 -0.98 10.62 -29.47
C THR A 102 0.43 11.10 -29.83
N GLY A 103 1.45 10.25 -29.69
CA GLY A 103 2.84 10.55 -30.03
C GLY A 103 3.61 11.35 -28.97
N GLN A 104 3.05 11.51 -27.76
CA GLN A 104 3.75 12.20 -26.67
C GLN A 104 4.88 11.33 -26.13
N THR A 105 6.06 11.93 -25.97
CA THR A 105 7.26 11.23 -25.52
C THR A 105 7.51 11.46 -24.02
N ILE A 106 8.57 10.83 -23.50
CA ILE A 106 9.00 10.93 -22.10
C ILE A 106 9.37 12.38 -21.70
N GLN A 107 9.58 13.29 -22.65
CA GLN A 107 9.77 14.71 -22.36
C GLN A 107 8.50 15.40 -21.85
N ASN A 108 7.32 14.83 -22.11
CA ASN A 108 6.06 15.37 -21.62
C ASN A 108 5.89 15.10 -20.11
N PRO A 109 5.68 16.13 -19.28
CA PRO A 109 5.47 15.97 -17.83
C PRO A 109 4.33 15.01 -17.46
N TYR A 110 3.26 14.94 -18.26
CA TYR A 110 2.14 14.05 -18.01
C TYR A 110 2.50 12.59 -18.22
N VAL A 111 3.28 12.28 -19.27
CA VAL A 111 3.77 10.92 -19.55
C VAL A 111 4.64 10.43 -18.39
N GLN A 112 5.54 11.27 -17.89
CA GLN A 112 6.36 10.96 -16.71
C GLN A 112 5.50 10.76 -15.46
N PHE A 113 4.51 11.61 -15.23
CA PHE A 113 3.62 11.51 -14.07
C PHE A 113 2.88 10.16 -14.06
N PHE A 114 2.17 9.84 -15.14
CA PHE A 114 1.35 8.62 -15.19
C PHE A 114 2.17 7.33 -15.17
N THR A 115 3.36 7.33 -15.77
CA THR A 115 4.29 6.20 -15.72
C THR A 115 4.72 5.89 -14.29
N ASN A 116 5.18 6.91 -13.56
CA ASN A 116 5.66 6.72 -12.19
C ASN A 116 4.51 6.38 -11.23
N GLN A 117 3.36 7.05 -11.37
CA GLN A 117 2.18 6.77 -10.55
C GLN A 117 1.70 5.32 -10.76
N SER A 118 1.47 4.90 -12.01
CA SER A 118 1.01 3.53 -12.28
C SER A 118 1.98 2.47 -11.72
N GLN A 119 3.27 2.63 -11.97
CA GLN A 119 4.28 1.66 -11.51
C GLN A 119 4.31 1.52 -9.99
N VAL A 120 4.36 2.64 -9.25
CA VAL A 120 4.42 2.61 -7.77
C VAL A 120 3.17 1.94 -7.19
N TRP A 121 1.98 2.30 -7.66
CA TRP A 121 0.74 1.79 -7.08
C TRP A 121 0.43 0.35 -7.46
N ILE A 122 0.82 -0.11 -8.66
CA ILE A 122 0.74 -1.53 -9.03
C ILE A 122 1.62 -2.37 -8.11
N ILE A 123 2.85 -1.91 -7.82
CA ILE A 123 3.76 -2.61 -6.91
C ILE A 123 3.16 -2.68 -5.51
N VAL A 124 2.65 -1.56 -4.98
CA VAL A 124 2.02 -1.51 -3.64
C VAL A 124 0.82 -2.45 -3.57
N ALA A 125 -0.09 -2.42 -4.54
CA ALA A 125 -1.27 -3.29 -4.58
C ALA A 125 -0.87 -4.77 -4.68
N SER A 126 0.12 -5.11 -5.50
CA SER A 126 0.62 -6.48 -5.67
C SER A 126 1.27 -7.00 -4.38
N CYS A 127 2.15 -6.22 -3.76
CA CYS A 127 2.78 -6.54 -2.48
C CYS A 127 1.74 -6.76 -1.36
N TYR A 128 0.69 -5.94 -1.33
CA TYR A 128 -0.41 -6.09 -0.39
C TYR A 128 -1.15 -7.43 -0.60
N LEU A 129 -1.51 -7.75 -1.84
CA LEU A 129 -2.21 -8.98 -2.19
C LEU A 129 -1.40 -10.24 -1.81
N ILE A 130 -0.10 -10.25 -2.10
CA ILE A 130 0.81 -11.35 -1.70
C ILE A 130 0.86 -11.48 -0.17
N SER A 131 0.99 -10.35 0.54
CA SER A 131 1.01 -10.32 2.00
C SER A 131 -0.29 -10.84 2.59
N ARG A 132 -1.44 -10.47 1.99
CA ARG A 132 -2.77 -10.90 2.41
C ARG A 132 -2.95 -12.41 2.25
N ILE A 133 -2.58 -12.97 1.10
CA ILE A 133 -2.62 -14.42 0.86
C ILE A 133 -1.74 -15.15 1.89
N SER A 134 -0.52 -14.66 2.08
CA SER A 134 0.44 -15.26 3.02
C SER A 134 -0.09 -15.29 4.46
N LEU A 135 -0.69 -14.19 4.93
CA LEU A 135 -1.28 -14.11 6.27
C LEU A 135 -2.52 -15.00 6.41
N THR A 136 -3.35 -15.06 5.37
CA THR A 136 -4.56 -15.90 5.38
C THR A 136 -4.20 -17.38 5.45
N LEU A 137 -3.22 -17.83 4.64
CA LEU A 137 -2.73 -19.21 4.68
C LEU A 137 -2.10 -19.58 6.02
N LYS A 138 -1.32 -18.66 6.62
CA LYS A 138 -0.77 -18.83 7.97
C LYS A 138 -1.90 -18.96 9.01
N GLY A 139 -2.91 -18.09 8.94
CA GLY A 139 -4.08 -18.15 9.81
C GLY A 139 -4.84 -19.48 9.72
N ILE A 140 -5.11 -19.96 8.50
CA ILE A 140 -5.78 -21.26 8.28
C ILE A 140 -4.95 -22.41 8.87
N LYS A 141 -3.63 -22.41 8.65
CA LYS A 141 -2.72 -23.45 9.17
C LYS A 141 -2.68 -23.47 10.70
N GLU A 142 -2.68 -22.29 11.32
CA GLU A 142 -2.65 -22.16 12.78
C GLU A 142 -3.97 -22.61 13.42
N ILE A 143 -5.12 -22.27 12.81
CA ILE A 143 -6.43 -22.77 13.23
C ILE A 143 -6.52 -24.29 13.10
N LYS A 144 -6.04 -24.86 11.98
CA LYS A 144 -6.02 -26.31 11.75
C LYS A 144 -5.16 -27.05 12.78
N ASN A 145 -4.03 -26.47 13.19
CA ASN A 145 -3.11 -27.08 14.14
C ASN A 145 -3.60 -27.03 15.61
N HIS A 146 -4.47 -26.08 15.95
CA HIS A 146 -4.92 -25.88 17.33
C HIS A 146 -6.21 -26.61 17.72
N GLY A 147 -6.83 -27.37 16.79
CA GLY A 147 -8.10 -28.05 17.05
C GLY A 147 -9.23 -27.03 17.14
N ALA A 148 -10.07 -26.97 16.12
CA ALA A 148 -10.98 -25.86 15.98
C ALA A 148 -12.23 -26.04 16.86
N ASP A 149 -12.26 -25.35 18.01
CA ASP A 149 -13.52 -24.97 18.66
C ASP A 149 -14.18 -23.90 17.80
N TRP A 150 -15.11 -24.34 16.95
CA TRP A 150 -16.06 -23.48 16.27
C TRP A 150 -17.43 -23.64 16.94
N ASP A 151 -17.62 -22.92 18.03
CA ASP A 151 -18.94 -22.45 18.50
C ASP A 151 -18.95 -20.91 18.46
#